data_AF-A0A9P6ZIY7-F1
#
_entry.id   AF-A0A9P6ZIY7-F1
#
_cell.length_a   1.000
_cell.length_b   1.000
_cell.length_c   1.000
_cell.angle_alpha   90.00
_cell.angle_beta   90.00
_cell.angle_gamma   90.00
#
_symmetry.space_group_name_H-M   'P 1'
#
loop_
_entity.id
_entity.type
_entity.pdbx_description
1 polymer ?
#
loop_
_entity_poly.entity_id
_entity_poly.type
_entity_poly.pdbx_seq_one_letter_code
_entity_poly.pdbx_strand_id
1 'polypeptide(L)'
;MTLEILQEAETTTKNAEFARVFGVDFYSVISRGSQFKVESFMFRIAKPESFVLLSLSKQDVGKQNAAECMPLIMEPLSAFYNGPLVVLDFQSLYPSIMIAYNYCYSTTSSITRRS
;
A
#
# COMPACT_ATOMS: atom_id res chain seq x y z
N MET A 1 1.73 -20.68 -27.62
CA MET A 1 0.60 -20.19 -26.80
C MET A 1 1.02 -19.69 -25.42
N THR A 2 1.43 -20.53 -24.45
CA THR A 2 1.74 -20.04 -23.07
C THR A 2 2.93 -19.08 -22.99
N LEU A 3 4.02 -19.36 -23.72
CA LEU A 3 5.20 -18.49 -23.74
C LEU A 3 4.91 -17.14 -24.41
N GLU A 4 4.09 -17.14 -25.47
CA GLU A 4 3.66 -15.92 -26.15
C GLU A 4 2.80 -15.05 -25.23
N ILE A 5 1.86 -15.64 -24.48
CA ILE A 5 1.04 -14.91 -23.50
C ILE A 5 1.92 -14.27 -22.42
N LEU A 6 2.93 -15.00 -21.91
CA LEU A 6 3.84 -14.46 -20.89
C LEU A 6 4.72 -13.31 -21.43
N GLN A 7 5.10 -13.39 -22.70
CA GLN A 7 5.88 -12.38 -23.40
C GLN A 7 5.06 -11.11 -23.63
N GLU A 8 3.84 -11.24 -24.17
CA GLU A 8 2.93 -10.10 -24.38
C GLU A 8 2.51 -9.43 -23.06
N ALA A 9 2.38 -10.21 -21.97
CA ALA A 9 2.13 -9.66 -20.65
C ALA A 9 3.38 -9.00 -20.01
N GLU A 10 4.57 -9.16 -20.61
CA GLU A 10 5.87 -8.69 -20.12
C GLU A 10 6.19 -9.19 -18.71
N THR A 11 5.76 -10.41 -18.39
CA THR A 11 5.73 -10.92 -17.02
C THR A 11 7.13 -10.96 -16.39
N THR A 12 8.13 -11.38 -17.17
CA THR A 12 9.52 -11.47 -16.71
C THR A 12 10.11 -10.09 -16.41
N THR A 13 9.98 -9.14 -17.34
CA THR A 13 10.55 -7.79 -17.17
C THR A 13 9.90 -7.04 -16.02
N LYS A 14 8.56 -7.08 -15.92
CA LYS A 14 7.82 -6.44 -14.83
C LYS A 14 8.21 -7.00 -13.46
N ASN A 15 8.29 -8.32 -13.35
CA ASN A 15 8.66 -8.95 -12.08
C ASN A 15 10.12 -8.69 -11.70
N ALA A 16 11.04 -8.58 -12.67
CA ALA A 16 12.43 -8.21 -12.42
C ALA A 16 12.55 -6.78 -11.89
N GLU A 17 11.83 -5.83 -12.49
CA GLU A 17 11.82 -4.44 -12.01
C GLU A 17 11.16 -4.33 -10.63
N PHE A 18 10.06 -5.04 -10.39
CA PHE A 18 9.47 -5.11 -9.05
C PHE A 18 10.43 -5.70 -8.01
N ALA A 19 11.18 -6.75 -8.35
CA ALA A 19 12.16 -7.33 -7.44
C ALA A 19 13.22 -6.30 -7.02
N ARG A 20 13.71 -5.50 -7.98
CA ARG A 20 14.67 -4.40 -7.72
C ARG A 20 14.05 -3.30 -6.86
N VAL A 21 12.84 -2.87 -7.19
CA VAL A 21 12.11 -1.81 -6.49
C VAL A 21 11.80 -2.21 -5.04
N PHE A 22 11.13 -3.33 -4.82
CA PHE A 22 10.80 -3.84 -3.48
C PHE A 22 12.02 -4.33 -2.72
N GLY A 23 13.09 -4.68 -3.43
CA GLY A 23 14.30 -5.18 -2.81
C GLY A 23 14.22 -6.62 -2.34
N VAL A 24 13.49 -7.46 -3.07
CA VAL A 24 13.25 -8.87 -2.75
C VAL A 24 13.71 -9.74 -3.94
N ASP A 25 13.81 -11.05 -3.74
CA ASP A 25 14.12 -11.95 -4.85
C ASP A 25 12.95 -12.02 -5.86
N PHE A 26 13.29 -12.36 -7.11
CA PHE A 26 12.32 -12.43 -8.20
C PHE A 26 11.14 -13.35 -7.90
N TYR A 27 11.39 -14.51 -7.31
CA TYR A 27 10.34 -15.48 -7.00
C TYR A 27 9.39 -14.98 -5.91
N SER A 28 9.90 -14.23 -4.93
CA SER A 28 9.08 -13.58 -3.90
C SER A 28 8.14 -12.51 -4.45
N VAL A 29 8.43 -11.89 -5.59
CA VAL A 29 7.48 -10.96 -6.25
C VAL A 29 6.18 -11.68 -6.61
N ILE A 30 6.28 -12.93 -7.03
CA ILE A 30 5.17 -13.77 -7.51
C ILE A 30 4.50 -14.51 -6.36
N SER A 31 5.31 -15.08 -5.45
CA SER A 31 4.84 -16.03 -4.44
C SER A 31 4.46 -15.39 -3.10
N ARG A 32 4.96 -14.19 -2.77
CA ARG A 32 4.72 -13.52 -1.49
C ARG A 32 3.71 -12.37 -1.62
N GLY A 33 2.93 -12.19 -0.56
CA GLY A 33 1.90 -11.15 -0.48
C GLY A 33 2.45 -9.72 -0.41
N SER A 34 1.55 -8.74 -0.53
CA SER A 34 1.86 -7.31 -0.49
C SER A 34 2.53 -6.86 0.80
N GLN A 35 2.11 -7.40 1.95
CA GLN A 35 2.68 -7.05 3.26
C GLN A 35 4.20 -7.33 3.32
N PHE A 36 4.67 -8.45 2.77
CA PHE A 36 6.10 -8.77 2.70
C PHE A 36 6.90 -7.70 1.95
N LYS A 37 6.32 -7.16 0.87
CA LYS A 37 6.93 -6.11 0.04
C LYS A 37 6.98 -4.77 0.79
N VAL A 38 5.91 -4.43 1.52
CA VAL A 38 5.85 -3.23 2.37
C VAL A 38 6.84 -3.32 3.53
N GLU A 39 6.91 -4.46 4.21
CA GLU A 39 7.87 -4.69 5.30
C GLU A 39 9.33 -4.60 4.82
N SER A 40 9.64 -5.13 3.63
CA SER A 40 10.97 -5.00 3.00
C SER A 40 11.36 -3.52 2.83
N PHE A 41 10.45 -2.71 2.27
CA PHE A 41 10.65 -1.27 2.14
C PHE A 41 10.84 -0.59 3.50
N MET A 42 9.95 -0.88 4.44
CA MET A 42 9.96 -0.24 5.75
C MET A 42 11.24 -0.56 6.52
N PHE A 43 11.70 -1.80 6.49
CA PHE A 43 12.94 -2.20 7.13
C PHE A 43 14.17 -1.50 6.53
N ARG A 44 14.20 -1.34 5.19
CA ARG A 44 15.29 -0.64 4.50
C ARG A 44 15.38 0.84 4.88
N ILE A 45 14.25 1.50 5.12
CA ILE A 45 14.18 2.91 5.52
C ILE A 45 14.44 3.06 7.03
N ALA A 46 13.83 2.20 7.85
CA ALA A 46 13.87 2.29 9.30
C ALA A 46 15.24 1.92 9.90
N LYS A 47 15.93 0.94 9.32
CA LYS A 47 17.19 0.41 9.88
C LYS A 47 18.33 1.44 9.92
N PRO A 48 18.63 2.21 8.85
CA PRO A 48 19.64 3.27 8.89
C PRO A 48 19.32 4.37 9.91
N GLU A 49 18.03 4.66 10.11
CA GLU A 49 17.52 5.65 11.07
C GLU A 49 17.45 5.11 12.51
N SER A 50 17.98 3.91 12.77
CA SER A 50 17.99 3.26 14.09
C SER A 50 16.60 3.01 14.71
N PHE A 51 15.56 2.89 13.89
CA PHE A 51 14.24 2.48 14.35
C PHE A 51 14.16 0.96 14.57
N VAL A 52 13.34 0.56 15.55
CA VAL A 52 12.97 -0.85 15.79
C VAL A 52 11.51 -1.04 15.39
N LEU A 53 11.26 -1.98 14.48
CA LEU A 53 9.90 -2.33 14.06
C LEU A 53 9.24 -3.24 15.09
N LEU A 54 7.95 -3.01 15.36
CA LEU A 54 7.14 -3.85 16.23
C LEU A 54 6.61 -5.06 15.46
N SER A 55 6.68 -6.24 16.08
CA SER A 55 6.11 -7.48 15.57
C SER A 55 5.00 -7.96 16.51
N LEU A 56 3.75 -7.63 16.19
CA LEU A 56 2.59 -8.00 16.99
C LEU A 56 2.19 -9.46 16.76
N SER A 57 1.72 -10.14 17.81
CA SER A 57 1.19 -11.50 17.66
C SER A 57 -0.20 -11.47 17.01
N LYS A 58 -0.65 -12.61 16.47
CA LYS A 58 -2.03 -12.75 15.96
C LYS A 58 -3.08 -12.42 17.02
N GLN A 59 -2.78 -12.70 18.29
CA GLN A 59 -3.67 -12.41 19.41
C GLN A 59 -3.77 -10.90 19.67
N ASP A 60 -2.66 -10.17 19.53
CA ASP A 60 -2.63 -8.72 19.70
C ASP A 60 -3.38 -8.02 18.55
N VAL A 61 -3.17 -8.48 17.31
CA VAL A 61 -3.89 -7.99 16.13
C VAL A 61 -5.40 -8.23 16.27
N GLY A 62 -5.82 -9.39 16.78
CA GLY A 62 -7.23 -9.71 17.01
C GLY A 62 -7.91 -8.85 18.09
N LYS A 63 -7.15 -8.12 18.92
CA LYS A 63 -7.67 -7.20 19.94
C LYS A 63 -7.68 -5.74 19.47
N GLN A 64 -7.21 -5.44 18.26
CA GLN A 64 -7.21 -4.07 17.75
C GLN A 64 -8.64 -3.57 17.55
N ASN A 65 -8.84 -2.27 17.78
CA ASN A 65 -10.12 -1.63 17.50
C ASN A 65 -10.48 -1.81 16.03
N ALA A 66 -11.77 -2.01 15.75
CA ALA A 66 -12.27 -2.06 14.39
C ALA A 66 -12.05 -0.70 13.68
N ALA A 67 -11.92 -0.73 12.36
CA ALA A 67 -11.89 0.50 11.58
C ALA A 67 -13.27 1.17 11.62
N GLU A 68 -13.34 2.37 12.19
CA GLU A 68 -14.60 3.12 12.36
C GLU A 68 -14.91 4.06 11.18
N CYS A 69 -13.88 4.43 10.41
CA CYS A 69 -14.03 5.35 9.29
C CYS A 69 -14.46 4.62 8.02
N MET A 70 -15.45 5.18 7.32
CA MET A 70 -15.93 4.70 6.02
C MET A 70 -15.64 5.72 4.93
N PRO A 71 -15.38 5.29 3.68
CA PRO A 71 -15.27 6.21 2.55
C PRO A 71 -16.61 6.88 2.26
N LEU A 72 -16.57 8.12 1.77
CA LEU A 72 -17.77 8.82 1.30
C LEU A 72 -18.17 8.30 -0.08
N ILE A 73 -19.40 7.82 -0.20
CA ILE A 73 -20.03 7.47 -1.47
C ILE A 73 -21.26 8.38 -1.61
N MET A 74 -21.25 9.25 -2.61
CA MET A 74 -22.39 10.11 -2.91
C MET A 74 -23.47 9.29 -3.62
N GLU A 75 -24.74 9.52 -3.26
CA GLU A 75 -25.85 8.89 -3.94
C GLU A 75 -26.02 9.48 -5.36
N PRO A 76 -26.01 8.65 -6.41
CA PRO A 76 -26.10 9.16 -7.77
C PRO A 76 -27.53 9.60 -8.10
N LEU A 77 -27.65 10.69 -8.85
CA LEU A 77 -28.91 11.08 -9.46
C LEU A 77 -29.16 10.21 -10.70
N SER A 78 -30.10 9.27 -10.60
CA SER A 78 -30.44 8.37 -11.70
C SER A 78 -31.21 9.13 -12.79
N ALA A 79 -30.55 9.36 -13.92
CA ALA A 79 -31.11 10.03 -15.07
C ALA A 79 -30.31 9.69 -16.34
N PHE A 80 -30.91 9.97 -17.50
CA PHE A 80 -30.18 10.00 -18.76
C PHE A 80 -29.65 11.42 -19.01
N TYR A 81 -28.33 11.57 -19.09
CA TYR A 81 -27.67 12.86 -19.27
C TYR A 81 -27.39 13.12 -20.76
N ASN A 82 -28.07 14.10 -21.35
CA ASN A 82 -27.92 14.47 -22.77
C ASN A 82 -26.73 15.42 -23.05
N GLY A 83 -26.12 16.00 -22.01
CA GLY A 83 -25.02 16.95 -22.11
C GLY A 83 -23.69 16.37 -21.64
N PRO A 84 -22.56 17.08 -21.88
CA PRO A 84 -21.25 16.64 -21.40
C PRO A 84 -21.20 16.57 -19.87
N LEU A 85 -20.65 15.48 -19.34
CA LEU A 85 -20.43 15.27 -17.91
C LEU A 85 -18.93 15.25 -17.62
N VAL A 86 -18.46 16.19 -16.80
CA VAL A 86 -17.05 16.25 -16.39
C VAL A 86 -16.84 15.32 -15.20
N VAL A 87 -15.85 14.44 -15.32
CA VAL A 87 -15.42 13.53 -14.25
C VAL A 87 -14.09 14.03 -13.71
N LEU A 88 -14.04 14.31 -12.41
CA LEU A 88 -12.85 14.74 -11.70
C LEU A 88 -12.42 13.64 -10.74
N ASP A 89 -11.11 13.41 -10.64
CA ASP A 89 -10.52 12.44 -9.73
C ASP A 89 -9.25 13.01 -9.10
N PHE A 90 -8.91 12.53 -7.90
CA PHE A 90 -7.66 12.86 -7.23
C PHE A 90 -6.56 11.87 -7.66
N GLN A 91 -5.47 12.37 -8.22
CA GLN A 91 -4.30 11.53 -8.49
C GLN A 91 -3.64 11.11 -7.16
N SER A 92 -3.71 9.81 -6.86
CA SER A 92 -3.07 9.21 -5.67
C SER A 92 -3.56 9.79 -4.34
N LEU A 93 -4.87 9.83 -4.12
CA LEU A 93 -5.52 10.40 -2.93
C LEU A 93 -4.84 10.03 -1.59
N TYR A 94 -4.79 8.75 -1.22
CA TYR A 94 -4.25 8.34 0.09
C TYR A 94 -2.75 8.60 0.26
N PRO A 95 -1.87 8.25 -0.70
CA PRO A 95 -0.46 8.64 -0.63
C PRO A 95 -0.26 10.15 -0.45
N SER A 96 -1.00 10.97 -1.20
CA SER A 96 -0.91 12.43 -1.10
C SER A 96 -1.34 12.94 0.28
N ILE A 97 -2.42 12.40 0.86
CA ILE A 97 -2.86 12.73 2.22
C ILE A 97 -1.78 12.32 3.25
N MET A 98 -1.25 11.10 3.15
CA MET A 98 -0.23 10.61 4.09
C MET A 98 1.01 11.51 4.12
N ILE A 99 1.46 11.97 2.95
CA ILE A 99 2.61 12.88 2.82
C ILE A 99 2.26 14.27 3.35
N ALA A 100 1.14 14.85 2.90
CA ALA A 100 0.76 16.23 3.24
C ALA A 100 0.51 16.43 4.74
N TYR A 101 -0.03 15.41 5.42
CA TYR A 101 -0.36 15.46 6.84
C TYR A 101 0.62 14.68 7.73
N ASN A 102 1.74 14.22 7.17
CA ASN A 102 2.81 13.52 7.90
C ASN A 102 2.28 12.31 8.72
N TYR A 103 1.41 11.52 8.11
CA TYR A 103 0.85 10.32 8.75
C TYR A 103 1.85 9.17 8.69
N CYS A 104 2.42 8.83 9.84
CA CYS A 104 3.37 7.75 9.99
C CYS A 104 3.26 7.13 11.40
N TYR A 105 3.70 5.87 11.53
CA TYR A 105 3.87 5.25 12.84
C TYR A 105 4.83 6.04 13.75
N SER A 106 5.84 6.70 13.18
CA SER A 106 6.82 7.48 13.94
C SER A 106 6.31 8.83 14.45
N THR A 107 5.21 9.34 13.88
CA THR A 107 4.66 10.67 14.19
C THR A 107 3.39 10.60 15.03
N THR A 108 2.76 9.43 15.11
CA THR A 108 1.54 9.23 15.89
C THR A 108 1.90 9.01 17.37
N SER A 109 1.48 9.92 18.25
CA SER A 109 1.84 9.95 19.68
C SER A 109 1.30 8.80 20.56
N SER A 110 0.68 7.76 19.98
CA SER A 110 0.02 6.68 20.73
C SER A 110 0.74 5.31 20.68
N ILE A 111 2.00 5.25 20.25
CA ILE A 111 2.87 4.07 20.45
C ILE A 111 4.14 4.51 21.18
N THR A 112 4.12 4.26 22.49
CA THR A 112 5.13 4.40 23.55
C THR A 112 6.53 4.87 23.11
N ARG A 113 6.85 6.16 23.31
CA ARG A 113 8.22 6.56 23.64
C ARG A 113 8.56 5.86 24.96
N ARG A 114 9.37 4.79 24.93
CA ARG A 114 10.07 4.33 26.13
C ARG A 114 11.06 5.43 26.51
N SER A 115 10.75 6.13 27.60
CA SER A 115 11.76 6.74 28.49
C SER A 115 12.54 5.64 29.19
#